data_AF-A0A655AU47-F1
#
_entry.id   AF-A0A655AU47-F1
#
_cell.length_a   1.000
_cell.length_b   1.000
_cell.length_c   1.000
_cell.angle_alpha   90.00
_cell.angle_beta   90.00
_cell.angle_gamma   90.00
#
_symmetry.space_group_name_H-M   'P 1'
#
loop_
_entity.id
_entity.type
_entity.pdbx_description
1 polymer ?
#
loop_
_entity_poly.entity_id
_entity_poly.type
_entity_poly.pdbx_seq_one_letter_code
_entity_poly.pdbx_strand_id
1 'polypeptide(L)'
;MGETAEQTAIREVAEETGIRGSVLAALGRIDYWFVTDGRRVHKTVHHYLMRFLGGELSDEDLEVAEVAWVPIRELPSRLAYADERRLAEVADELIDKLQSDGPAALPPLPPSSPRRRPQTHSRARHADDSAPGQHNGPGPGP
;
A
#
# COMPACT_ATOMS: atom_id res chain seq x y z
N MET A 1 15.69 5.44 17.23
CA MET A 1 14.23 5.66 17.36
C MET A 1 13.57 4.99 16.17
N GLY A 2 12.45 4.30 16.36
CA GLY A 2 11.67 3.73 15.24
C GLY A 2 10.58 4.69 14.77
N GLU A 3 9.99 4.43 13.62
CA GLU A 3 8.82 5.16 13.11
C GLU A 3 7.53 4.68 13.80
N THR A 4 6.57 5.57 14.01
CA THR A 4 5.19 5.17 14.30
C THR A 4 4.49 4.66 13.05
N ALA A 5 3.37 3.97 13.20
CA ALA A 5 2.60 3.47 12.05
C ALA A 5 2.07 4.61 11.16
N GLU A 6 1.73 5.76 11.76
CA GLU A 6 1.31 6.98 11.03
C GLU A 6 2.47 7.60 10.27
N GLN A 7 3.65 7.69 10.90
CA GLN A 7 4.85 8.22 10.25
C GLN A 7 5.22 7.36 9.05
N THR A 8 5.16 6.04 9.20
CA THR A 8 5.41 5.15 8.08
C THR A 8 4.34 5.32 7.00
N ALA A 9 3.05 5.36 7.33
CA ALA A 9 2.00 5.57 6.33
C ALA A 9 2.22 6.86 5.51
N ILE A 10 2.64 7.95 6.14
CA ILE A 10 2.97 9.20 5.45
C ILE A 10 4.18 9.04 4.52
N ARG A 11 5.23 8.34 4.97
CA ARG A 11 6.42 8.09 4.16
C ARG A 11 6.11 7.18 2.97
N GLU A 12 5.50 6.00 3.20
CA GLU A 12 5.20 5.03 2.14
C GLU A 12 4.29 5.65 1.08
N VAL A 13 3.22 6.37 1.46
CA VAL A 13 2.34 7.01 0.46
C VAL A 13 3.13 8.03 -0.39
N ALA A 14 4.06 8.78 0.21
CA ALA A 14 4.88 9.72 -0.54
C ALA A 14 5.89 9.03 -1.47
N GLU A 15 6.49 7.92 -1.04
CA GLU A 15 7.47 7.13 -1.81
C GLU A 15 6.80 6.37 -2.96
N GLU A 16 5.68 5.69 -2.68
CA GLU A 16 4.96 4.82 -3.64
C GLU A 16 4.09 5.58 -4.64
N THR A 17 3.60 6.78 -4.31
CA THR A 17 2.60 7.49 -5.14
C THR A 17 3.00 8.91 -5.53
N GLY A 18 4.07 9.46 -4.97
CA GLY A 18 4.44 10.88 -5.11
C GLY A 18 3.55 11.87 -4.32
N ILE A 19 2.53 11.37 -3.62
CA ILE A 19 1.54 12.19 -2.92
C ILE A 19 1.94 12.44 -1.46
N ARG A 20 1.91 13.71 -1.05
CA ARG A 20 2.12 14.13 0.34
C ARG A 20 0.78 14.37 1.03
N GLY A 21 0.66 13.88 2.26
CA GLY A 21 -0.55 14.04 3.04
C GLY A 21 -0.34 14.00 4.55
N SER A 22 -1.41 14.27 5.29
CA SER A 22 -1.48 14.11 6.74
C SER A 22 -2.58 13.15 7.16
N VAL A 23 -2.32 12.36 8.19
CA VAL A 23 -3.31 11.43 8.74
C VAL A 23 -4.44 12.19 9.44
N LEU A 24 -5.68 11.80 9.12
CA LEU A 24 -6.90 12.34 9.73
C LEU A 24 -7.53 11.37 10.74
N ALA A 25 -7.61 10.08 10.39
CA ALA A 25 -8.24 9.05 11.22
C ALA A 25 -7.64 7.68 10.91
N ALA A 26 -7.77 6.74 11.85
CA ALA A 26 -7.46 5.34 11.62
C ALA A 26 -8.67 4.63 11.01
N LEU A 27 -8.47 3.88 9.92
CA LEU A 27 -9.53 3.07 9.29
C LEU A 27 -9.59 1.66 9.90
N GLY A 28 -8.45 1.13 10.32
CA GLY A 28 -8.37 -0.21 10.90
C GLY A 28 -7.06 -0.90 10.54
N ARG A 29 -7.04 -2.22 10.72
CA ARG A 29 -5.89 -3.06 10.41
C ARG A 29 -6.33 -4.33 9.69
N ILE A 30 -5.45 -4.84 8.84
CA ILE A 30 -5.61 -6.14 8.19
C ILE A 30 -4.43 -7.03 8.59
N ASP A 31 -4.74 -8.24 9.05
CA ASP A 31 -3.77 -9.25 9.47
C ASP A 31 -3.79 -10.42 8.49
N TYR A 32 -2.65 -10.76 7.90
CA TYR A 32 -2.55 -11.90 7.00
C TYR A 32 -1.21 -12.62 7.09
N TRP A 33 -1.19 -13.85 6.58
CA TRP A 33 0.01 -14.67 6.48
C TRP A 33 0.40 -14.84 5.02
N PHE A 34 1.69 -14.72 4.73
CA PHE A 34 2.25 -15.05 3.43
C PHE A 34 3.53 -15.87 3.58
N VAL A 35 3.98 -16.49 2.49
CA VAL A 35 5.23 -17.25 2.45
C VAL A 35 6.21 -16.52 1.54
N THR A 36 7.41 -16.26 2.04
CA THR A 36 8.53 -15.70 1.26
C THR A 36 9.81 -16.39 1.68
N ASP A 37 10.72 -16.68 0.74
CA ASP A 37 11.96 -17.42 0.97
C ASP A 37 11.76 -18.72 1.79
N GLY A 38 10.66 -19.44 1.54
CA GLY A 38 10.29 -20.67 2.27
C GLY A 38 9.88 -20.45 3.74
N ARG A 39 9.73 -19.20 4.18
CA ARG A 39 9.34 -18.82 5.54
C ARG A 39 7.95 -18.24 5.55
N ARG A 40 7.13 -18.69 6.49
CA ARG A 40 5.82 -18.12 6.75
C ARG A 40 5.95 -16.86 7.61
N VAL A 41 5.44 -15.74 7.12
CA VAL A 41 5.52 -14.41 7.75
C VAL A 41 4.11 -13.91 8.06
N HIS A 42 3.90 -13.44 9.28
CA HIS A 42 2.67 -12.74 9.68
C HIS A 42 2.85 -11.24 9.43
N LYS A 43 1.92 -10.63 8.70
CA LYS A 43 1.92 -9.20 8.38
C LYS A 43 0.64 -8.56 8.91
N THR A 44 0.82 -7.47 9.63
CA THR A 44 -0.26 -6.57 10.08
C THR A 44 -0.09 -5.24 9.37
N VAL A 45 -1.08 -4.83 8.59
CA VAL A 45 -1.10 -3.54 7.89
C VAL A 45 -2.08 -2.61 8.57
N HIS A 46 -1.66 -1.39 8.88
CA HIS A 46 -2.51 -0.37 9.49
C HIS A 46 -2.91 0.64 8.42
N HIS A 47 -4.20 0.94 8.33
CA HIS A 47 -4.75 1.81 7.31
C HIS A 47 -5.27 3.11 7.93
N TYR A 48 -5.08 4.21 7.22
CA TYR A 48 -5.37 5.55 7.67
C TYR A 48 -6.12 6.33 6.59
N LEU A 49 -7.08 7.15 7.00
CA LEU A 49 -7.65 8.19 6.15
C LEU A 49 -6.68 9.37 6.15
N MET A 50 -6.32 9.85 4.96
CA MET A 50 -5.31 10.92 4.80
C MET A 50 -5.86 12.11 4.02
N ARG A 51 -5.44 13.31 4.42
CA ARG A 51 -5.68 14.55 3.70
C ARG A 51 -4.54 14.79 2.71
N PHE A 52 -4.89 14.98 1.45
CA PHE A 52 -3.95 15.46 0.44
C PHE A 52 -3.42 16.87 0.79
N LEU A 53 -2.11 17.06 0.73
CA LEU A 53 -1.44 18.34 0.99
C LEU A 53 -0.62 18.85 -0.21
N GLY A 54 -0.34 17.99 -1.19
CA GLY A 54 0.40 18.35 -2.40
C GLY A 54 1.19 17.18 -2.99
N GLY A 55 1.93 17.43 -4.06
CA GLY A 55 2.60 16.38 -4.84
C GLY A 55 1.84 16.07 -6.12
N GLU A 56 2.43 15.21 -6.94
CA GLU A 56 1.90 14.75 -8.22
C GLU A 56 1.95 13.22 -8.23
N LEU A 57 0.99 12.59 -8.91
CA LEU A 57 0.96 11.13 -9.01
C LEU A 57 2.21 10.66 -9.75
N SER A 58 2.91 9.71 -9.15
CA SER A 58 4.08 9.04 -9.72
C SER A 58 3.98 7.54 -9.40
N ASP A 59 4.21 6.71 -10.41
CA ASP A 59 4.31 5.25 -10.34
C ASP A 59 5.76 4.78 -10.54
N GLU A 60 6.74 5.64 -10.23
CA GLU A 60 8.17 5.33 -10.36
C GLU A 60 8.66 4.24 -9.39
N ASP A 61 7.91 3.97 -8.32
CA ASP A 61 8.24 2.89 -7.40
C ASP A 61 8.00 1.52 -8.05
N LEU A 62 9.04 0.68 -8.07
CA LEU A 62 9.00 -0.65 -8.70
C LEU A 62 8.02 -1.62 -8.04
N GLU A 63 7.58 -1.36 -6.80
CA GLU A 63 6.57 -2.15 -6.10
C GLU A 63 5.14 -1.77 -6.50
N VAL A 64 4.98 -0.70 -7.28
CA VAL A 64 3.69 -0.14 -7.72
C VAL A 64 3.53 -0.27 -9.23
N ALA A 65 2.40 -0.81 -9.67
CA ALA A 65 2.13 -0.97 -11.10
C ALA A 65 1.42 0.23 -11.74
N GLU A 66 0.58 0.93 -10.96
CA GLU A 66 -0.21 2.09 -11.40
C GLU A 66 -0.66 2.89 -10.18
N VAL A 67 -0.74 4.22 -10.32
CA VAL A 67 -1.32 5.12 -9.32
C VAL A 67 -2.37 6.01 -9.97
N ALA A 68 -3.57 6.07 -9.38
CA ALA A 68 -4.66 6.88 -9.88
C ALA A 68 -5.54 7.45 -8.76
N TRP A 69 -6.11 8.62 -9.00
CA TRP A 69 -7.24 9.12 -8.21
C TRP A 69 -8.51 8.41 -8.65
N VAL A 70 -9.19 7.76 -7.71
CA VAL A 70 -10.42 7.00 -7.97
C VAL A 70 -11.54 7.53 -7.08
N PRO A 71 -12.77 7.69 -7.60
CA PRO A 71 -13.93 8.01 -6.77
C PRO A 71 -14.13 6.97 -5.67
N ILE A 72 -14.37 7.40 -4.42
CA ILE A 72 -14.50 6.51 -3.25
C ILE A 72 -15.52 5.38 -3.47
N ARG A 73 -16.65 5.73 -4.08
CA ARG A 73 -17.76 4.85 -4.47
C ARG A 73 -17.42 3.77 -5.51
N GLU A 74 -16.28 3.89 -6.20
CA GLU A 74 -15.76 2.85 -7.09
C GLU A 74 -14.75 1.92 -6.41
N LEU A 75 -14.23 2.26 -5.23
CA LEU A 75 -13.23 1.43 -4.56
C LEU A 75 -13.71 -0.01 -4.29
N PRO A 76 -14.96 -0.26 -3.84
CA PRO A 76 -15.40 -1.62 -3.57
C PRO A 76 -15.38 -2.55 -4.79
N SER A 77 -15.51 -2.01 -6.01
CA SER A 77 -15.44 -2.83 -7.23
C SER A 77 -14.01 -3.05 -7.74
N ARG A 78 -13.05 -2.20 -7.33
CA ARG A 78 -11.63 -2.31 -7.72
C ARG A 78 -10.78 -3.10 -6.73
N LEU A 79 -11.13 -3.08 -5.44
CA LEU A 79 -10.37 -3.74 -4.38
C LEU A 79 -10.56 -5.25 -4.41
N ALA A 80 -9.44 -5.98 -4.45
CA ALA A 80 -9.42 -7.43 -4.57
C ALA A 80 -9.92 -8.13 -3.30
N TYR A 81 -9.54 -7.63 -2.12
CA TYR A 81 -9.78 -8.33 -0.86
C TYR A 81 -10.97 -7.78 -0.07
N ALA A 82 -11.71 -8.68 0.60
CA ALA A 82 -12.92 -8.32 1.34
C ALA A 82 -12.64 -7.35 2.51
N ASP A 83 -11.50 -7.51 3.17
CA ASP A 83 -11.12 -6.63 4.29
C ASP A 83 -10.78 -5.23 3.80
N GLU A 84 -10.19 -5.08 2.62
CA GLU A 84 -9.94 -3.76 2.01
C GLU A 84 -11.25 -3.07 1.64
N ARG A 85 -12.23 -3.82 1.10
CA ARG A 85 -13.57 -3.28 0.82
C ARG A 85 -14.26 -2.76 2.08
N ARG A 86 -14.15 -3.48 3.20
CA ARG A 86 -14.65 -3.03 4.51
C ARG A 86 -13.98 -1.73 4.96
N LEU A 87 -12.67 -1.59 4.74
CA LEU A 87 -11.98 -0.33 5.06
C LEU A 87 -12.44 0.82 4.16
N ALA A 88 -12.76 0.56 2.90
CA ALA A 88 -13.31 1.57 1.99
C ALA A 88 -14.70 2.06 2.45
N GLU A 89 -15.56 1.17 2.94
CA GLU A 89 -16.86 1.53 3.55
C GLU A 89 -16.66 2.45 4.77
N VAL A 90 -15.74 2.10 5.68
CA VAL A 90 -15.40 2.95 6.84
C VAL A 90 -14.85 4.31 6.39
N ALA A 91 -14.03 4.34 5.33
CA ALA A 91 -13.50 5.59 4.80
C ALA A 91 -14.62 6.50 4.27
N ASP A 92 -15.60 5.95 3.57
CA ASP A 92 -16.77 6.68 3.04
C ASP A 92 -17.58 7.32 4.18
N GLU A 93 -17.90 6.54 5.23
CA GLU A 93 -18.61 7.04 6.42
C GLU A 93 -17.85 8.19 7.12
N LEU A 94 -16.52 8.08 7.24
CA LEU A 94 -15.71 9.12 7.86
C LEU A 94 -15.57 10.37 6.98
N ILE A 95 -15.57 10.21 5.65
CA ILE A 95 -15.59 11.32 4.71
C ILE A 95 -16.92 12.08 4.83
N ASP A 96 -18.05 11.38 4.87
CA ASP A 96 -19.36 11.99 5.06
C ASP A 96 -19.42 12.79 6.36
N LYS A 97 -18.95 12.20 7.45
CA LYS A 97 -18.88 12.87 8.76
C LYS A 97 -17.96 14.08 8.75
N LEU A 98 -16.81 13.99 8.08
CA LEU A 98 -15.88 15.11 7.92
C LEU A 98 -16.52 16.27 7.15
N GLN A 99 -17.36 15.97 6.15
CA GLN A 99 -18.06 16.97 5.35
C GLN A 99 -19.23 17.61 6.10
N SER A 100 -19.99 16.84 6.88
CA SER A 100 -21.15 17.34 7.62
C SER A 100 -20.76 18.08 8.90
N ASP A 101 -19.82 17.53 9.67
CA ASP A 101 -19.57 17.93 11.06
C ASP A 101 -18.15 18.51 11.26
N GLY A 102 -17.33 18.47 10.21
CA GLY A 102 -15.95 18.98 10.22
C GLY A 102 -14.93 18.05 10.89
N PRO A 103 -13.65 18.47 10.94
CA PRO A 103 -12.54 17.61 11.38
C PRO A 103 -12.63 17.12 12.83
N ALA A 104 -13.26 17.91 13.71
CA ALA A 104 -13.39 17.57 15.13
C ALA A 104 -14.32 16.37 15.38
N ALA A 105 -15.12 15.99 14.38
CA ALA A 105 -16.04 14.87 14.45
C ALA A 105 -15.37 13.52 14.15
N LEU A 106 -14.16 13.52 13.58
CA LEU A 106 -13.41 12.30 13.32
C LEU A 106 -12.94 11.62 14.62
N PRO A 107 -12.84 10.28 14.64
CA PRO A 107 -12.32 9.57 15.80
C PRO A 107 -10.85 9.97 16.04
N PRO A 108 -10.43 10.12 17.30
CA PRO A 108 -9.03 10.41 17.60
C PRO A 108 -8.14 9.26 17.15
N LEU A 109 -6.90 9.57 16.76
CA LEU A 109 -5.93 8.55 16.41
C LEU A 109 -5.60 7.70 17.64
N PRO A 110 -5.50 6.36 17.48
CA PRO A 110 -5.09 5.50 18.57
C PRO A 110 -3.66 5.85 19.00
N PRO A 111 -3.30 5.66 20.29
CA PRO A 111 -1.94 5.89 20.75
C PRO A 111 -0.98 4.95 20.01
N SER A 112 -0.02 5.53 19.29
CA SER A 112 0.95 4.77 18.52
C SER A 112 2.29 4.67 19.23
N SER A 113 2.85 3.47 19.23
CA SER A 113 4.20 3.20 19.74
C SER A 113 5.17 3.04 18.57
N PRO A 114 6.41 3.57 18.66
CA PRO A 114 7.43 3.36 17.63
C PRO A 114 7.64 1.87 17.37
N ARG A 115 7.54 1.46 16.10
CA ARG A 115 7.82 0.07 15.72
C ARG A 115 9.31 -0.20 15.88
N ARG A 116 9.62 -1.33 16.54
CA ARG A 116 11.00 -1.81 16.74
C ARG A 116 11.53 -2.65 15.58
N ARG A 117 10.67 -3.08 14.65
CA ARG A 117 11.04 -3.92 13.51
C ARG A 117 10.86 -3.14 12.21
N PRO A 118 11.85 -3.18 11.30
CA PRO A 118 11.73 -2.60 9.96
C PRO A 118 10.55 -3.23 9.22
N GLN A 119 9.93 -2.46 8.32
CA GLN A 119 9.01 -3.05 7.35
C GLN A 119 9.81 -3.91 6.38
N THR A 120 9.32 -5.12 6.11
CA THR A 120 9.89 -5.99 5.10
C THR A 120 9.00 -5.88 3.86
N HIS A 121 9.50 -5.22 2.82
CA HIS A 121 8.89 -5.29 1.51
C HIS A 121 9.14 -6.66 0.90
N SER A 122 8.11 -7.22 0.28
CA SER A 122 8.27 -8.36 -0.61
C SER A 122 8.88 -7.84 -1.91
N ARG A 123 10.22 -7.76 -1.96
CA ARG A 123 10.93 -7.53 -3.23
C ARG A 123 10.54 -8.63 -4.21
N ALA A 124 9.58 -8.36 -5.08
CA ALA A 124 9.42 -9.10 -6.30
C ALA A 124 10.65 -8.78 -7.15
N ARG A 125 11.72 -9.58 -7.01
CA ARG A 125 12.81 -9.55 -7.96
C ARG A 125 12.20 -10.00 -9.28
N HIS A 126 11.93 -9.07 -10.19
CA HIS A 126 11.97 -9.41 -11.60
C HIS A 126 13.40 -9.89 -11.87
N ALA A 127 13.57 -11.21 -11.88
CA ALA A 127 14.71 -11.81 -12.52
C ALA A 127 14.54 -11.48 -14.01
N ASP A 128 15.24 -10.44 -14.45
CA ASP A 128 15.61 -10.32 -15.86
C ASP A 128 16.56 -11.48 -16.13
N ASP A 129 15.98 -12.64 -16.46
CA ASP A 129 16.71 -13.76 -17.04
C ASP A 129 16.98 -13.43 -18.52
N SER A 130 17.84 -12.44 -18.73
CA SER A 130 18.56 -12.29 -19.99
C SER A 130 19.65 -13.36 -20.04
N ALA A 131 19.24 -14.62 -20.26
CA ALA A 131 20.15 -15.72 -20.57
C ALA A 131 20.61 -15.62 -22.04
N PRO A 132 21.93 -15.65 -22.32
CA PRO A 132 22.45 -15.82 -23.66
C PRO A 132 22.67 -17.31 -23.96
N GLY A 133 22.03 -17.85 -24.98
CA GLY A 133 22.28 -19.23 -25.47
C GLY A 133 21.66 -19.44 -26.84
N GLN A 134 22.39 -19.16 -27.93
CA GLN A 134 23.08 -20.15 -28.77
C GLN A 134 22.26 -21.42 -29.07
N HIS A 135 21.81 -21.58 -30.32
CA HIS A 135 22.09 -22.75 -31.17
C HIS A 135 21.45 -22.56 -32.56
N ASN A 136 22.25 -22.48 -33.62
CA ASN A 136 21.80 -22.78 -34.99
C ASN A 136 22.94 -23.40 -35.81
N GLY A 137 22.77 -24.70 -36.14
CA GLY A 137 23.46 -25.46 -37.19
C GLY A 137 24.65 -26.33 -36.73
N PRO A 138 24.99 -27.44 -37.44
CA PRO A 138 24.37 -28.05 -38.63
C PRO A 138 23.99 -29.55 -38.44
N GLY A 139 23.01 -30.04 -39.21
CA GLY A 139 22.70 -31.48 -39.29
C GLY A 139 23.35 -32.13 -40.52
N PRO A 140 24.03 -33.29 -40.40
CA PRO A 140 24.52 -34.03 -41.56
C PRO A 140 23.65 -35.25 -41.92
N GLY A 141 23.52 -35.50 -43.23
CA GLY A 141 23.43 -36.84 -43.83
C GLY A 141 22.14 -37.16 -44.61
N PRO A 142 22.15 -38.18 -45.49
CA PRO A 142 23.29 -38.96 -46.02
C PRO A 142 23.80 -38.50 -47.40
#